data_AF-A0A9X3NPY4-F1
#
_entry.id   AF-A0A9X3NPY4-F1
#
_cell.length_a   1.000
_cell.length_b   1.000
_cell.length_c   1.000
_cell.angle_alpha   90.00
_cell.angle_beta   90.00
_cell.angle_gamma   90.00
#
_symmetry.space_group_name_H-M   'P 1'
#
loop_
_entity.id
_entity.type
_entity.pdbx_description
1 polymer ?
#
loop_
_entity_poly.entity_id
_entity_poly.type
_entity_poly.pdbx_seq_one_letter_code
_entity_poly.pdbx_strand_id
1 'polypeptide(L)'
;MPTTKPRYVITDTGDMAGMLDDAQRRWPDVQDRRELLIRLAATGHDSIATDLAADEQTARRQRQRAALARARSLIDVDELLSDTAWR
;
A
#
# COMPACT_ATOMS: atom_id res chain seq x y z
N MET A 1 -19.63 -23.43 -18.52
CA MET A 1 -19.23 -22.86 -17.21
C MET A 1 -19.14 -21.35 -17.36
N PRO A 2 -20.12 -20.56 -16.89
CA PRO A 2 -19.95 -19.12 -16.84
C PRO A 2 -19.01 -18.82 -15.67
N THR A 3 -17.78 -18.41 -15.95
CA THR A 3 -16.94 -17.82 -14.91
C THR A 3 -17.56 -16.47 -14.55
N THR A 4 -17.86 -16.25 -13.27
CA THR A 4 -18.45 -14.99 -12.76
C THR A 4 -17.55 -13.77 -12.98
N LYS A 5 -16.28 -14.00 -13.34
CA LYS A 5 -15.28 -12.96 -13.59
C LYS A 5 -15.22 -12.59 -15.07
N PRO A 6 -15.14 -11.29 -15.41
CA PRO A 6 -14.92 -10.84 -16.77
C PRO A 6 -13.61 -11.41 -17.33
N ARG A 7 -13.61 -11.73 -18.63
CA ARG A 7 -12.39 -12.08 -19.36
C ARG A 7 -11.84 -10.83 -20.01
N TYR A 8 -10.58 -10.52 -19.74
CA TYR A 8 -9.85 -9.44 -20.40
C TYR A 8 -8.91 -10.05 -21.44
N VAL A 9 -9.03 -9.60 -22.68
CA VAL A 9 -8.10 -9.95 -23.76
C VAL A 9 -7.06 -8.84 -23.81
N ILE A 10 -5.79 -9.21 -23.73
CA ILE A 10 -4.66 -8.30 -23.83
C ILE A 10 -3.91 -8.66 -25.10
N THR A 11 -3.64 -7.65 -25.91
CA THR A 11 -2.86 -7.78 -27.15
C THR A 11 -1.45 -7.27 -26.91
N ASP A 12 -0.48 -8.03 -27.38
CA ASP A 12 0.94 -7.74 -27.26
C ASP A 12 1.39 -6.72 -28.31
N THR A 13 0.99 -5.46 -28.11
CA THR A 13 1.28 -4.35 -29.01
C THR A 13 1.53 -3.06 -28.24
N GLY A 14 2.24 -2.12 -28.88
CA GLY A 14 2.49 -0.79 -28.32
C GLY A 14 3.14 -0.86 -26.95
N ASP A 15 2.54 -0.17 -25.98
CA ASP A 15 3.03 -0.10 -24.60
C ASP A 15 3.07 -1.47 -23.92
N MET A 16 2.13 -2.37 -24.25
CA MET A 16 2.12 -3.72 -23.68
C MET A 16 3.35 -4.52 -24.11
N ALA A 17 3.74 -4.42 -25.38
CA ALA A 17 4.94 -5.08 -25.87
C ALA A 17 6.19 -4.54 -25.16
N GLY A 18 6.31 -3.21 -25.02
CA GLY A 18 7.42 -2.58 -24.31
C GLY A 18 7.52 -3.04 -22.85
N MET A 19 6.39 -3.08 -22.13
CA MET A 19 6.34 -3.60 -20.76
C MET A 19 6.77 -5.07 -20.65
N LEU A 20 6.39 -5.91 -21.62
CA LEU A 20 6.79 -7.32 -21.65
C LEU A 20 8.26 -7.50 -22.02
N ASP A 21 8.81 -6.65 -22.88
CA ASP A 21 10.23 -6.68 -23.24
C ASP A 21 11.09 -6.26 -22.04
N ASP A 22 10.67 -5.27 -21.25
CA ASP A 22 11.33 -4.93 -19.99
C ASP A 22 11.19 -6.04 -18.94
N ALA A 23 10.02 -6.68 -18.85
CA ALA A 23 9.84 -7.87 -18.03
C ALA A 23 10.78 -9.01 -18.47
N GLN A 24 10.95 -9.23 -19.77
CA GLN A 24 11.85 -10.24 -20.32
C GLN A 24 13.31 -9.96 -19.93
N ARG A 25 13.75 -8.70 -19.96
CA ARG A 25 15.09 -8.30 -19.49
C ARG A 25 15.28 -8.58 -18.01
N ARG A 26 14.22 -8.42 -17.20
CA ARG A 26 14.25 -8.70 -15.75
C ARG A 26 14.20 -10.18 -15.42
N TRP A 27 13.53 -10.99 -16.25
CA TRP A 27 13.36 -12.44 -16.11
C TRP A 27 13.78 -13.16 -17.41
N PRO A 28 15.08 -13.23 -17.73
CA PRO A 28 15.57 -13.73 -19.01
C PRO A 28 15.24 -15.21 -19.26
N ASP A 29 15.05 -15.99 -18.20
CA ASP A 29 14.76 -17.42 -18.29
C ASP A 29 13.29 -17.74 -18.65
N VAL A 30 12.40 -16.75 -18.56
CA VAL A 30 10.97 -16.92 -18.85
C VAL A 30 10.73 -16.64 -20.32
N GLN A 31 10.36 -17.67 -21.09
CA GLN A 31 10.15 -17.54 -22.55
C GLN A 31 8.69 -17.25 -22.92
N ASP A 32 7.74 -17.48 -21.99
CA ASP A 32 6.31 -17.25 -22.24
C ASP A 32 5.90 -15.82 -21.87
N ARG A 33 5.45 -15.06 -22.87
CA ARG A 33 4.89 -13.70 -22.71
C ARG A 33 3.72 -13.67 -21.72
N ARG A 34 2.88 -14.71 -21.66
CA ARG A 34 1.79 -14.79 -20.67
C ARG A 34 2.32 -14.92 -19.25
N GLU A 35 3.37 -15.71 -19.06
CA GLU A 35 3.99 -15.84 -17.74
C GLU A 35 4.65 -14.53 -17.30
N LEU A 36 5.31 -13.81 -18.21
CA LEU A 36 5.83 -12.47 -17.94
C LEU A 36 4.72 -11.50 -17.52
N LEU A 37 3.58 -11.52 -18.18
CA LEU A 37 2.42 -10.70 -17.81
C LEU A 37 1.95 -10.98 -16.37
N ILE A 38 1.88 -12.26 -15.98
CA ILE A 38 1.48 -12.66 -14.63
C ILE A 38 2.49 -12.17 -13.59
N ARG A 39 3.79 -12.31 -13.87
CA ARG A 39 4.87 -11.85 -12.97
C ARG A 39 4.89 -10.33 -12.84
N LEU A 40 4.67 -9.63 -13.94
CA LEU A 40 4.54 -8.17 -13.95
C LEU A 40 3.36 -7.72 -13.09
N ALA A 41 2.19 -8.35 -13.25
CA ALA A 41 1.01 -8.04 -12.45
C ALA A 41 1.21 -8.33 -10.96
N ALA A 42 1.88 -9.44 -10.61
CA ALA A 42 2.22 -9.76 -9.22
C ALA A 42 3.16 -8.71 -8.62
N THR A 43 4.22 -8.33 -9.35
CA THR A 43 5.18 -7.30 -8.90
C THR A 43 4.50 -5.94 -8.71
N GLY A 44 3.59 -5.58 -9.62
CA GLY A 44 2.78 -4.37 -9.51
C GLY A 44 1.83 -4.42 -8.31
N HIS A 45 1.19 -5.57 -8.06
CA HIS A 45 0.34 -5.76 -6.88
C HIS A 45 1.12 -5.56 -5.57
N ASP A 46 2.29 -6.17 -5.45
CA ASP A 46 3.13 -6.07 -4.24
C ASP A 46 3.60 -4.63 -4.00
N SER A 47 3.93 -3.90 -5.07
CA SER A 47 4.32 -2.49 -5.00
C SER A 47 3.16 -1.63 -4.49
N ILE A 48 1.96 -1.79 -5.06
CA ILE A 48 0.76 -1.06 -4.64
C ILE A 48 0.39 -1.40 -3.18
N ALA A 49 0.47 -2.69 -2.80
CA ALA A 49 0.16 -3.12 -1.44
C ALA A 49 1.12 -2.48 -0.41
N THR A 50 2.39 -2.34 -0.77
CA THR A 50 3.40 -1.68 0.06
C THR A 50 3.10 -0.20 0.25
N ASP A 51 2.75 0.50 -0.83
CA ASP A 51 2.40 1.93 -0.77
C ASP A 51 1.15 2.16 0.08
N LEU A 52 0.10 1.35 -0.10
CA LEU A 52 -1.13 1.43 0.69
C LEU A 52 -0.86 1.20 2.19
N ALA A 53 0.01 0.26 2.53
CA ALA A 53 0.39 0.00 3.92
C ALA A 53 1.15 1.19 4.54
N ALA A 54 2.03 1.83 3.77
CA ALA A 54 2.77 3.02 4.20
C ALA A 54 1.83 4.22 4.44
N ASP A 55 0.85 4.41 3.57
CA ASP A 55 -0.18 5.44 3.69
C ASP A 55 -1.05 5.21 4.95
N GLU A 56 -1.49 3.97 5.17
CA GLU A 56 -2.28 3.63 6.34
C GLU A 56 -1.49 3.86 7.65
N GLN A 57 -0.20 3.49 7.66
CA GLN A 57 0.67 3.74 8.80
C GLN A 57 0.82 5.23 9.08
N THR A 58 0.96 6.04 8.04
CA THR A 58 1.07 7.50 8.15
C THR A 58 -0.23 8.10 8.70
N ALA A 59 -1.39 7.70 8.17
CA ALA A 59 -2.68 8.13 8.67
C ALA A 59 -2.91 7.72 10.13
N ARG A 60 -2.48 6.51 10.52
CA ARG A 60 -2.53 6.03 11.92
C ARG A 60 -1.69 6.90 12.84
N ARG A 61 -0.45 7.22 12.46
CA ARG A 61 0.44 8.12 13.23
C ARG A 61 -0.14 9.52 13.36
N GLN A 62 -0.73 10.07 12.31
CA GLN A 62 -1.39 11.38 12.35
C GLN A 62 -2.57 11.39 13.33
N ARG A 63 -3.43 10.36 13.31
CA ARG A 63 -4.53 10.22 14.27
C ARG A 63 -4.05 10.11 15.71
N GLN A 64 -3.01 9.31 15.97
CA GLN A 64 -2.42 9.20 17.30
C GLN A 64 -1.86 10.53 17.79
N ARG A 65 -1.14 11.27 16.93
CA ARG A 65 -0.63 12.61 17.27
C ARG A 65 -1.74 13.60 17.57
N ALA A 66 -2.81 13.62 16.77
CA ALA A 66 -3.96 14.48 17.01
C ALA A 66 -4.66 14.14 18.34
N ALA A 67 -4.81 12.85 18.65
CA ALA A 67 -5.40 12.40 19.91
C ALA A 67 -4.54 12.81 21.12
N LEU A 68 -3.22 12.63 21.06
CA LEU A 68 -2.30 13.07 22.11
C LEU A 68 -2.30 14.59 22.30
N ALA A 69 -2.29 15.35 21.20
CA ALA A 69 -2.38 16.81 21.27
C ALA A 69 -3.67 17.26 21.96
N ARG A 70 -4.80 16.62 21.64
CA ARG A 70 -6.09 16.89 22.28
C ARG A 70 -6.11 16.47 23.75
N ALA A 71 -5.58 15.30 24.09
CA ALA A 71 -5.49 14.85 25.48
C ALA A 71 -4.69 15.86 26.33
N ARG A 72 -3.56 16.34 25.82
CA ARG A 72 -2.76 17.36 26.51
C ARG A 72 -3.53 18.67 26.73
N SER A 73 -4.39 19.09 25.81
CA SER A 73 -5.23 20.28 26.03
C SER A 73 -6.34 20.11 27.06
N LEU A 74 -6.68 18.88 27.42
CA LEU A 74 -7.73 18.56 28.38
C LEU A 74 -7.18 18.26 29.78
N ILE A 75 -5.87 18.18 29.91
CA ILE A 75 -5.16 17.91 31.16
C ILE A 75 -4.59 19.24 31.64
N ASP A 76 -5.11 19.74 32.76
CA ASP A 76 -4.43 20.80 33.51
C ASP A 76 -3.30 20.15 34.31
N VAL A 77 -2.08 20.31 33.80
CA VAL A 77 -0.88 19.68 34.35
C VAL A 77 -0.52 20.28 35.71
N ASP A 78 -0.81 21.57 35.91
CA ASP A 78 -0.49 22.25 37.16
C ASP A 78 -1.44 21.80 38.28
N GLU A 79 -2.72 21.59 37.96
CA GLU A 79 -3.70 21.01 38.88
C GLU A 79 -3.33 19.57 39.28
N LEU A 80 -2.96 18.72 38.31
CA LEU A 80 -2.61 17.30 38.51
C LEU A 80 -1.35 17.09 39.36
N LEU A 81 -0.42 18.03 39.29
CA LEU A 81 0.83 18.01 40.07
C LEU A 81 0.69 18.68 41.44
N SER A 82 -0.49 19.23 41.77
CA SER A 82 -0.75 19.78 43.09
C SER A 82 -0.97 18.68 44.13
N ASP A 83 -0.54 18.91 45.37
CA ASP A 83 -0.77 17.99 46.51
C ASP A 83 -2.28 17.77 46.80
N THR A 84 -3.13 18.66 46.32
CA THR A 84 -4.59 18.59 46.42
C THR A 84 -5.23 17.54 45.52
N ALA A 85 -4.57 17.15 44.42
CA ALA A 85 -5.14 16.21 43.46
C ALA A 85 -5.19 14.75 43.97
N TRP A 86 -4.49 14.43 45.06
CA TRP A 86 -4.30 13.05 45.55
C TRP A 86 -4.75 12.83 47.01
N ARG A 87 -5.47 13.79 47.59
CA ARG A 87 -6.16 13.63 48.87
C ARG A 87 -7.57 13.10 48.66
#